data_AF-A0A832TTG8-F1
#
_entry.id   AF-A0A832TTG8-F1
#
_cell.length_a   1.000
_cell.length_b   1.000
_cell.length_c   1.000
_cell.angle_alpha   90.00
_cell.angle_beta   90.00
_cell.angle_gamma   90.00
#
_symmetry.space_group_name_H-M   'P 1'
#
loop_
_entity.id
_entity.type
_entity.pdbx_description
1 polymer ?
#
loop_
_entity_poly.entity_id
_entity_poly.type
_entity_poly.pdbx_seq_one_letter_code
_entity_poly.pdbx_strand_id
1 'polypeptide(L)' 'MDVAKPEERVIIASYGSGAGSDAYLLRATRDILGKRRRQKITVQSQAENPFIEFVDYTTYRRLKKGM' A
#
# COMPACT_ATOMS: atom_id res chain seq x y z
N MET A 1 -4.49 5.99 2.29
CA MET A 1 -5.82 6.66 2.30
C MET A 1 -6.79 6.03 3.30
N ASP A 2 -6.58 4.78 3.69
CA ASP A 2 -7.43 4.02 4.61
C ASP A 2 -7.72 4.73 5.95
N VAL A 3 -6.82 5.62 6.41
CA VAL A 3 -6.97 6.38 7.66
C VAL A 3 -7.09 7.89 7.49
N ALA A 4 -6.87 8.43 6.28
CA ALA A 4 -6.79 9.86 6.03
C ALA A 4 -8.11 10.61 6.32
N LYS A 5 -8.05 11.83 6.84
CA LYS A 5 -9.23 12.65 7.12
C LYS A 5 -9.61 13.51 5.89
N PRO A 6 -10.89 13.91 5.75
CA PRO A 6 -11.27 14.88 4.73
C PRO A 6 -10.43 16.17 4.82
N GLU A 7 -10.07 16.71 3.66
CA GLU A 7 -9.20 17.88 3.44
C GLU A 7 -7.74 17.72 3.91
N GLU A 8 -7.36 16.55 4.44
CA GLU A 8 -5.96 16.25 4.77
C GLU A 8 -5.10 16.22 3.51
N ARG A 9 -3.88 16.78 3.62
CA ARG A 9 -2.91 16.81 2.54
C ARG A 9 -1.82 15.79 2.78
N VAL A 10 -1.49 15.02 1.74
CA VAL A 10 -0.47 13.98 1.77
C VAL A 10 0.52 14.26 0.65
N ILE A 11 1.80 14.35 0.99
CA ILE A 11 2.89 14.42 0.02
C ILE A 11 3.39 13.01 -0.24
N ILE A 12 3.57 12.67 -1.52
CA ILE A 12 4.19 11.43 -1.97
C ILE A 12 5.35 11.81 -2.87
N ALA A 13 6.54 11.30 -2.57
CA ALA A 13 7.71 11.42 -3.43
C ALA A 13 8.22 10.03 -3.78
N SER A 14 8.30 9.72 -5.06
CA SER A 14 8.85 8.46 -5.55
C SER A 14 10.37 8.54 -5.71
N TYR A 15 11.03 7.38 -5.71
CA TYR A 15 12.45 7.26 -6.02
C TYR A 15 12.65 6.14 -7.04
N GLY A 16 13.34 6.45 -8.13
CA GLY A 16 13.81 5.48 -9.12
C GLY A 16 15.33 5.55 -9.26
N SER A 17 16.00 4.39 -9.22
CA SER A 17 17.45 4.31 -9.41
C SER A 17 17.86 4.84 -10.79
N GLY A 18 18.98 5.58 -10.86
CA GLY A 18 19.36 6.41 -12.01
C GLY A 18 19.56 7.86 -11.55
N ALA A 19 18.51 8.68 -11.60
CA ALA A 19 18.43 9.98 -10.89
C ALA A 19 17.00 10.55 -10.81
N GLY A 20 15.97 9.71 -10.87
CA GLY A 20 14.58 10.16 -11.05
C GLY A 20 13.77 10.21 -9.75
N SER A 21 13.00 11.28 -9.57
CA SER A 21 11.97 11.39 -8.52
C SER A 21 10.79 12.20 -9.04
N ASP A 22 9.58 11.73 -8.75
CA ASP A 22 8.34 12.48 -8.97
C ASP A 22 7.69 12.78 -7.62
N ALA A 23 7.19 14.00 -7.47
CA ALA A 23 6.50 14.43 -6.25
C ALA A 23 5.07 14.87 -6.54
N TYR A 24 4.14 14.39 -5.72
CA TYR A 24 2.72 14.71 -5.80
C TYR A 24 2.20 15.21 -4.44
N LEU A 25 1.38 16.25 -4.48
CA LEU A 25 0.60 16.70 -3.34
C LEU A 25 -0.86 16.31 -3.55
N LEU A 26 -1.34 15.38 -2.73
CA LEU A 26 -2.72 14.91 -2.78
C LEU A 26 -3.53 15.57 -1.67
N ARG A 27 -4.79 15.91 -1.96
CA ARG A 27 -5.78 16.33 -0.97
C ARG A 27 -6.89 15.30 -0.91
N ALA A 28 -7.14 14.74 0.27
CA ALA A 28 -8.25 13.84 0.49
C ALA A 28 -9.57 14.62 0.41
N THR A 29 -10.43 14.29 -0.55
CA THR A 29 -11.77 14.90 -0.64
C THR A 29 -12.72 14.29 0.39
N ARG A 30 -13.84 14.96 0.66
CA ARG A 30 -14.89 14.45 1.56
C ARG A 30 -15.46 13.09 1.14
N ASP A 31 -15.42 12.77 -0.15
CA ASP A 31 -15.90 11.50 -0.71
C ASP A 31 -15.10 10.28 -0.22
N ILE A 32 -13.92 10.50 0.38
CA ILE A 32 -13.08 9.44 0.93
C ILE A 32 -13.83 8.58 1.96
N LEU A 33 -14.74 9.19 2.74
CA LEU A 33 -15.55 8.47 3.74
C LEU A 33 -16.48 7.44 3.08
N GLY A 34 -17.12 7.84 1.98
CA GLY A 34 -17.99 6.97 1.20
C GLY A 34 -17.21 5.85 0.52
N LYS A 35 -16.03 6.15 -0.04
CA LYS A 35 -15.14 5.14 -0.65
C LYS A 35 -14.65 4.13 0.38
N ARG A 36 -14.21 4.60 1.56
CA ARG A 36 -13.71 3.75 2.65
C ARG A 36 -14.75 2.74 3.12
N ARG A 37 -16.02 3.14 3.28
CA ARG A 37 -17.10 2.22 3.68
C ARG A 37 -17.30 1.06 2.70
N ARG A 38 -17.01 1.25 1.41
CA ARG A 38 -17.13 0.22 0.38
C ARG A 38 -15.87 -0.64 0.25
N GLN A 39 -14.76 -0.19 0.81
CA GLN A 39 -13.48 -0.88 0.75
C GLN A 39 -13.45 -1.97 1.83
N LYS A 40 -13.78 -3.21 1.44
CA LYS A 40 -13.84 -4.35 2.35
C LYS A 40 -12.47 -4.85 2.82
N ILE A 41 -11.41 -4.54 2.08
CA ILE A 41 -10.05 -4.99 2.33
C ILE A 41 -9.14 -3.76 2.36
N THR A 42 -8.43 -3.56 3.47
CA THR A 42 -7.46 -2.49 3.63
C THR A 42 -6.06 -3.00 3.37
N VAL A 43 -5.08 -2.10 3.25
CA VAL A 43 -3.67 -2.51 3.16
C VAL A 43 -3.25 -3.16 4.48
N GLN A 44 -3.67 -2.59 5.61
CA GLN A 44 -3.35 -3.11 6.94
C GLN A 44 -3.91 -4.52 7.14
N SER A 45 -5.16 -4.79 6.76
CA SER A 45 -5.75 -6.14 6.92
C SER A 45 -5.04 -7.21 6.09
N GLN A 46 -4.43 -6.82 4.96
CA GLN A 46 -3.61 -7.74 4.16
C GLN A 46 -2.23 -7.98 4.79
N ALA A 47 -1.61 -6.92 5.32
CA ALA A 47 -0.31 -6.99 5.97
C ALA A 47 -0.34 -7.74 7.32
N GLU A 48 -1.47 -7.70 8.01
CA GLU A 48 -1.70 -8.36 9.31
C GLU A 48 -2.58 -9.62 9.19
N ASN A 49 -2.69 -10.18 7.98
CA ASN A 49 -3.59 -11.30 7.73
C ASN A 49 -3.20 -12.53 8.59
N PRO A 50 -4.14 -13.16 9.33
CA PRO A 50 -3.85 -14.34 10.14
C PRO A 50 -3.35 -15.55 9.33
N PHE A 51 -3.59 -15.57 8.03
CA PHE A 51 -3.14 -16.61 7.10
C PHE A 51 -1.75 -16.31 6.48
N ILE A 52 -0.96 -15.41 7.08
CA ILE A 52 0.43 -15.19 6.65
C ILE A 52 1.26 -16.43 6.96
N GLU A 53 1.88 -17.00 5.92
CA GLU A 53 2.81 -18.11 6.04
C GLU A 53 4.25 -17.62 5.91
N PHE A 54 5.05 -17.88 6.94
CA PHE A 54 6.48 -17.64 6.89
C PHE A 54 7.17 -18.82 6.22
N VAL A 55 7.94 -18.54 5.17
CA VAL A 55 8.67 -19.54 4.41
C VAL A 55 10.17 -19.40 4.61
N ASP A 56 10.88 -20.52 4.54
CA ASP A 56 12.34 -20.51 4.57
C ASP A 56 12.93 -19.96 3.26
N TYR A 57 14.24 -19.72 3.28
CA TYR A 57 14.93 -19.18 2.11
C TYR A 57 14.87 -20.12 0.91
N THR A 58 14.93 -21.43 1.12
CA THR A 58 14.89 -22.44 0.05
C THR A 58 13.56 -22.38 -0.70
N THR A 59 12.45 -22.32 0.04
CA THR A 59 11.08 -22.22 -0.45
C THR A 59 10.89 -20.88 -1.16
N TYR A 60 11.28 -19.77 -0.53
CA TYR A 60 11.27 -18.44 -1.16
C TYR A 60 12.03 -18.43 -2.49
N ARG A 61 13.24 -19.02 -2.52
CA ARG A 61 14.09 -19.03 -3.71
C ARG A 61 13.45 -19.85 -4.84
N ARG A 62 12.76 -20.95 -4.53
CA ARG A 62 12.00 -21.73 -5.51
C ARG A 62 10.85 -20.90 -6.08
N LEU A 63 10.00 -20.32 -5.22
CA LEU A 63 8.87 -19.46 -5.62
C LEU A 63 9.33 -18.27 -6.48
N LYS A 64 10.40 -17.57 -6.08
CA LYS A 64 10.93 -16.42 -6.84
C LYS A 64 11.50 -16.81 -8.19
N LYS A 65 12.10 -18.00 -8.30
CA LYS A 65 12.55 -18.57 -9.57
C LYS A 65 11.38 -19.02 -10.46
N GLY A 66 10.16 -18.99 -9.93
CA GLY A 66 8.93 -19.36 -10.61
C GLY A 66 8.27 -20.60 -10.02
N MET A 67 9.04 -21.46 -9.34
CA MET A 67 8.74 -22.90 -9.28
C MET A 67 8.52 -23.52 -10.66
#